data_AF-A0A4Z2H1C3-F1
#
_entry.id   AF-A0A4Z2H1C3-F1
#
_cell.length_a   1.000
_cell.length_b   1.000
_cell.length_c   1.000
_cell.angle_alpha   90.00
_cell.angle_beta   90.00
_cell.angle_gamma   90.00
#
_symmetry.space_group_name_H-M   'P 1'
#
loop_
_entity.id
_entity.type
_entity.pdbx_description
1 polymer ?
#
loop_
_entity_poly.entity_id
_entity_poly.type
_entity_poly.pdbx_seq_one_letter_code
_entity_poly.pdbx_strand_id
1 'polypeptide(L)'
;MYANTNRYHEMLNNVRDFLKLYQVPTGLSERVMDYIVSTWSMSKGIDTEKVLSICPKDMRADICVHLNRKTTHCAPGDLIFHAGESVDTLCFVVSGSLEVIQDDEVIAILGY
;
A
#
# COMPACT_ATOMS: atom_id res chain seq x y z
N MET A 1 -3.89 -24.89 -3.03
CA MET A 1 -4.08 -23.77 -3.98
C MET A 1 -5.56 -23.51 -4.30
N TYR A 2 -6.40 -24.51 -4.57
CA TYR A 2 -7.83 -24.31 -4.90
C TYR A 2 -8.72 -23.74 -3.77
N ALA A 3 -8.39 -23.99 -2.50
CA ALA A 3 -9.22 -23.55 -1.37
C ALA A 3 -9.32 -22.02 -1.21
N ASN A 4 -8.24 -21.27 -1.50
CA ASN A 4 -8.27 -19.81 -1.41
C ASN A 4 -9.07 -19.19 -2.55
N THR A 5 -8.93 -19.72 -3.76
CA THR A 5 -9.70 -19.27 -4.93
C THR A 5 -11.20 -19.51 -4.71
N ASN A 6 -11.58 -20.66 -4.15
CA ASN A 6 -12.99 -20.95 -3.85
C ASN A 6 -13.59 -19.99 -2.80
N ARG A 7 -12.86 -19.69 -1.71
CA ARG A 7 -13.29 -18.72 -0.70
C ARG A 7 -13.47 -17.32 -1.26
N TYR A 8 -12.60 -16.92 -2.19
CA TYR A 8 -12.71 -15.64 -2.88
C TYR A 8 -13.94 -15.55 -3.76
N HIS A 9 -14.21 -16.59 -4.56
CA HIS A 9 -15.41 -16.64 -5.39
C HIS A 9 -16.69 -16.62 -4.56
N GLU A 10 -16.71 -17.34 -3.44
CA GLU A 10 -17.82 -17.32 -2.48
C GLU A 10 -18.03 -15.91 -1.89
N MET A 11 -16.96 -15.27 -1.42
CA MET A 11 -17.01 -13.89 -0.92
C MET A 11 -17.51 -12.90 -1.98
N LEU A 12 -17.00 -12.98 -3.22
CA LEU A 12 -17.44 -12.12 -4.33
C LEU A 12 -18.93 -12.29 -4.63
N ASN A 13 -19.44 -13.52 -4.58
CA ASN A 13 -20.86 -13.78 -4.79
C ASN A 13 -21.69 -13.18 -3.66
N ASN A 14 -21.28 -13.34 -2.40
CA ASN A 14 -21.95 -12.72 -1.25
C ASN A 14 -22.00 -11.19 -1.36
N VAL A 15 -20.92 -10.55 -1.80
CA VAL A 15 -20.89 -9.10 -2.01
C VAL A 15 -21.84 -8.71 -3.14
N ARG A 16 -21.82 -9.43 -4.26
CA ARG A 16 -22.73 -9.16 -5.39
C ARG A 16 -24.20 -9.30 -4.97
N ASP A 17 -24.52 -10.31 -4.18
CA ASP A 17 -25.87 -10.56 -3.70
C ASP A 17 -26.30 -9.48 -2.68
N PHE A 18 -25.39 -9.04 -1.80
CA PHE A 18 -25.61 -7.90 -0.91
C PHE A 18 -25.92 -6.62 -1.69
N LEU A 19 -25.10 -6.27 -2.69
CA LEU A 19 -25.29 -5.04 -3.49
C LEU A 19 -26.63 -5.06 -4.24
N LYS A 20 -27.03 -6.23 -4.76
CA LYS A 20 -28.34 -6.43 -5.40
C LYS A 20 -29.49 -6.33 -4.41
N LEU A 21 -29.38 -6.98 -3.25
CA LEU A 21 -30.42 -7.03 -2.23
C LEU A 21 -30.79 -5.64 -1.73
N TYR A 22 -29.79 -4.79 -1.52
CA TYR A 22 -29.96 -3.42 -1.02
C TYR A 22 -30.08 -2.37 -2.13
N GLN A 23 -30.19 -2.78 -3.40
CA GLN A 23 -30.36 -1.89 -4.56
C GLN A 23 -29.32 -0.76 -4.62
N VAL A 24 -28.05 -1.10 -4.37
CA VAL A 24 -26.96 -0.13 -4.37
C VAL A 24 -26.76 0.43 -5.80
N PRO A 25 -26.65 1.76 -5.98
CA PRO A 25 -26.49 2.36 -7.31
C PRO A 25 -25.34 1.74 -8.11
N THR A 26 -25.55 1.53 -9.41
CA THR A 26 -24.62 0.79 -10.28
C THR A 26 -23.19 1.33 -10.21
N GLY A 27 -23.01 2.65 -10.26
CA GLY A 27 -21.67 3.26 -10.20
C GLY A 27 -20.94 3.04 -8.87
N LEU A 28 -21.67 2.89 -7.74
CA LEU A 28 -21.05 2.53 -6.46
C LEU A 28 -20.76 1.03 -6.40
N SER A 29 -21.67 0.20 -6.91
CA SER A 29 -21.51 -1.25 -6.99
C SER A 29 -20.28 -1.64 -7.82
N GLU A 30 -20.07 -1.01 -8.97
CA GLU A 30 -18.87 -1.20 -9.80
C GLU A 30 -17.59 -0.84 -9.03
N ARG A 31 -17.56 0.32 -8.38
CA ARG A 31 -16.41 0.75 -7.57
C ARG A 31 -16.09 -0.22 -6.43
N VAL A 32 -17.11 -0.76 -5.75
CA VAL A 32 -16.93 -1.74 -4.68
C VAL A 32 -16.37 -3.05 -5.24
N MET A 33 -16.91 -3.54 -6.35
CA MET A 33 -16.44 -4.76 -6.99
C MET A 33 -15.00 -4.61 -7.49
N ASP A 34 -14.67 -3.51 -8.17
CA ASP A 34 -13.32 -3.22 -8.64
C ASP A 34 -12.33 -3.15 -7.49
N TYR A 35 -12.68 -2.45 -6.41
CA TYR A 35 -11.85 -2.38 -5.22
C TYR A 35 -11.53 -3.78 -4.67
N ILE A 36 -12.53 -4.65 -4.54
CA ILE A 36 -12.36 -6.02 -4.01
C ILE A 36 -11.50 -6.86 -4.95
N VAL A 37 -11.73 -6.80 -6.26
CA VAL A 37 -10.97 -7.56 -7.26
C VAL A 37 -9.51 -7.11 -7.31
N SER A 38 -9.27 -5.80 -7.31
CA SER A 38 -7.91 -5.24 -7.27
C SER A 38 -7.20 -5.60 -5.97
N THR A 39 -7.89 -5.51 -4.83
CA THR A 39 -7.32 -5.85 -3.52
C THR A 39 -6.97 -7.33 -3.42
N TRP A 40 -7.82 -8.23 -3.93
CA TRP A 40 -7.51 -9.66 -4.00
C TRP A 40 -6.35 -9.96 -4.94
N SER A 41 -6.29 -9.30 -6.10
CA SER A 41 -5.18 -9.49 -7.05
C SER A 41 -3.83 -9.13 -6.44
N MET A 42 -3.81 -8.10 -5.59
CA MET A 42 -2.60 -7.67 -4.87
C MET A 42 -2.25 -8.61 -3.70
N SER A 43 -3.21 -8.91 -2.83
CA SER A 43 -2.99 -9.68 -1.60
C SER A 43 -2.97 -11.19 -1.79
N LYS A 44 -3.54 -11.69 -2.90
CA LYS A 44 -3.79 -13.12 -3.18
C LYS A 44 -4.53 -13.85 -2.06
N GLY A 45 -5.31 -13.11 -1.27
CA GLY A 45 -6.04 -13.64 -0.13
C GLY A 45 -5.22 -13.88 1.13
N ILE A 46 -4.04 -13.28 1.21
CA ILE A 46 -3.21 -13.31 2.42
C ILE A 46 -3.68 -12.16 3.32
N ASP A 47 -4.23 -12.51 4.47
CA ASP A 47 -4.48 -11.58 5.56
C ASP A 47 -3.17 -11.35 6.32
N THR A 48 -2.44 -10.30 5.92
CA THR A 48 -1.11 -9.99 6.46
C THR A 48 -1.14 -9.79 7.97
N GLU A 49 -2.13 -9.08 8.51
CA GLU A 49 -2.26 -8.84 9.95
C GLU A 49 -2.43 -10.15 10.72
N LYS A 50 -3.29 -11.03 10.22
CA LYS A 50 -3.47 -12.36 10.83
C LYS A 50 -2.19 -13.19 10.76
N VAL A 51 -1.46 -13.16 9.66
CA VAL A 51 -0.16 -13.87 9.54
C VAL A 51 0.86 -13.31 10.52
N LEU A 52 1.00 -11.98 10.58
CA LEU A 52 1.93 -11.30 11.49
C LEU A 52 1.57 -11.52 12.96
N SER A 53 0.29 -11.72 13.29
CA SER A 53 -0.16 -12.01 14.66
C SER A 53 0.31 -13.36 15.20
N ILE A 54 0.68 -14.30 14.33
CA ILE A 54 1.19 -15.62 14.70
C ILE A 54 2.69 -15.54 15.06
N CYS A 55 3.40 -14.55 14.52
CA CYS A 55 4.82 -14.37 14.71
C CYS A 55 5.13 -13.76 16.10
N PRO A 56 6.18 -14.24 16.78
CA PRO A 56 6.79 -13.54 17.91
C PRO A 56 7.17 -12.09 17.56
N LYS A 57 7.25 -11.22 18.58
CA LYS A 57 7.42 -9.77 18.38
C LYS A 57 8.69 -9.40 17.59
N ASP A 58 9.78 -10.11 17.81
CA ASP A 58 11.07 -9.97 17.12
C ASP A 58 10.95 -10.36 15.64
N MET A 59 10.42 -11.55 15.33
CA MET A 59 10.23 -11.98 13.93
C MET A 59 9.26 -11.07 13.18
N ARG A 60 8.19 -10.62 13.83
CA ARG A 60 7.24 -9.68 13.25
C ARG A 60 7.92 -8.35 12.91
N ALA A 61 8.83 -7.87 13.76
CA ALA A 61 9.60 -6.67 13.49
C ALA A 61 10.49 -6.86 12.26
N ASP A 62 11.22 -7.98 12.16
CA ASP A 62 12.08 -8.27 11.00
C ASP A 62 11.29 -8.36 9.69
N ILE A 63 10.13 -9.03 9.71
CA ILE A 63 9.24 -9.13 8.55
C ILE A 63 8.70 -7.75 8.18
N CYS A 64 8.28 -6.94 9.16
CA CYS A 64 7.77 -5.59 8.91
C CYS A 64 8.87 -4.69 8.31
N VAL A 65 10.09 -4.75 8.83
CA VAL A 65 11.23 -4.06 8.23
C VAL A 65 11.42 -4.51 6.80
N HIS A 66 11.46 -5.81 6.52
CA HIS A 66 11.65 -6.34 5.17
C HIS A 66 10.58 -5.87 4.18
N LEU A 67 9.30 -5.95 4.56
CA LEU A 67 8.18 -5.55 3.71
C LEU A 67 8.16 -4.04 3.42
N ASN A 68 8.58 -3.23 4.39
CA ASN A 68 8.65 -1.77 4.27
C ASN A 68 10.02 -1.27 3.79
N ARG A 69 10.98 -2.17 3.51
CA ARG A 69 12.32 -1.83 3.02
C ARG A 69 12.33 -1.45 1.53
N LYS A 70 11.25 -0.85 1.04
CA LYS A 70 11.21 -0.37 -0.35
C LYS A 70 12.24 0.75 -0.46
N THR A 71 13.39 0.40 -1.04
CA THR A 71 14.52 1.29 -1.16
C THR A 71 14.49 1.87 -2.56
N THR A 72 14.35 3.19 -2.64
CA THR A 72 14.43 3.93 -3.90
C THR A 72 15.83 4.51 -4.01
N HIS A 73 16.46 4.33 -5.17
CA HIS A 73 17.74 4.97 -5.50
C HIS A 73 17.47 6.15 -6.43
N CYS A 74 18.05 7.30 -6.11
CA CYS A 74 17.92 8.54 -6.87
C CYS A 74 19.33 8.99 -7.29
N ALA A 75 19.46 9.49 -8.51
CA ALA A 75 20.69 10.13 -8.97
C ALA A 75 20.79 11.57 -8.43
N PRO A 76 22.00 12.17 -8.38
CA PRO A 76 22.14 13.58 -8.03
C PRO A 76 21.30 14.46 -8.96
N GLY A 77 20.46 15.32 -8.38
CA GLY A 77 19.55 16.20 -9.11
C GLY A 77 18.15 15.63 -9.37
N ASP A 78 17.89 14.35 -9.06
CA ASP A 78 16.54 13.79 -9.13
C ASP A 78 15.65 14.38 -8.03
N LEU A 79 14.45 14.82 -8.42
CA LEU A 79 13.41 15.24 -7.48
C LEU A 79 12.65 14.01 -6.99
N ILE A 80 12.66 13.80 -5.68
CA ILE A 80 11.84 12.75 -5.04
C ILE A 80 10.41 13.22 -4.87
N PHE A 81 10.25 14.50 -4.52
CA PHE A 81 8.96 15.14 -4.40
C PHE A 81 8.91 16.51 -5.11
N HIS A 82 7.73 16.87 -5.60
CA HIS A 82 7.40 18.10 -6.29
C HIS A 82 6.54 19.03 -5.41
N ALA A 83 6.71 20.34 -5.58
CA ALA A 83 5.88 21.33 -4.91
C ALA A 83 4.40 21.15 -5.26
N GLY A 84 3.55 21.07 -4.24
CA GLY A 84 2.09 20.94 -4.38
C GLY A 84 1.57 19.52 -4.56
N GLU A 85 2.43 18.50 -4.58
CA GLU A 85 1.95 17.12 -4.62
C GLU A 85 1.51 16.60 -3.25
N SER A 86 0.67 15.57 -3.25
CA SER A 86 0.23 14.89 -2.03
C SER A 86 1.34 13.97 -1.51
N VAL A 87 1.83 14.23 -0.30
CA VAL A 87 2.81 13.38 0.37
C VAL A 87 2.09 12.43 1.33
N ASP A 88 2.01 11.15 0.96
CA ASP A 88 1.40 10.08 1.77
C ASP A 88 2.43 9.10 2.36
N THR A 89 3.72 9.35 2.11
CA THR A 89 4.82 8.43 2.43
C THR A 89 5.89 9.12 3.28
N LEU A 90 6.33 8.46 4.36
CA LEU A 90 7.50 8.87 5.15
C LEU A 90 8.75 8.15 4.65
N CYS A 91 9.76 8.91 4.22
CA CYS A 91 11.03 8.39 3.73
C CYS A 91 12.15 8.57 4.78
N PHE A 92 13.09 7.62 4.82
CA PHE A 92 14.31 7.73 5.61
C PHE A 92 15.52 7.77 4.68
N VAL A 93 16.41 8.74 4.88
CA VAL A 93 17.68 8.82 4.13
C VAL A 93 18.66 7.81 4.72
N VAL A 94 18.91 6.72 3.99
CA VAL A 94 19.80 5.64 4.44
C VAL A 94 21.27 5.94 4.08
N SER A 95 21.50 6.65 2.99
CA SER A 95 22.85 7.03 2.51
C SER A 95 22.74 8.25 1.58
N GLY A 96 23.69 9.17 1.69
CA GLY A 96 23.72 10.41 0.90
C GLY A 96 22.98 11.56 1.58
N SER A 97 22.71 12.60 0.81
CA SER A 97 22.02 13.82 1.25
C SER A 97 20.93 14.23 0.26
N LEU A 98 19.88 14.85 0.77
CA LEU A 98 18.80 15.46 0.03
C LEU A 98 18.69 16.93 0.40
N GLU A 99 18.35 17.77 -0.58
CA GLU A 99 18.04 19.17 -0.40
C GLU A 99 16.52 19.35 -0.44
N VAL A 100 15.98 20.09 0.51
CA VAL A 100 14.59 20.54 0.50
C VAL A 100 14.59 21.97 -0.04
N ILE A 101 13.97 22.17 -1.20
CA ILE A 101 13.96 23.45 -1.91
C ILE A 101 12.54 24.03 -1.87
N GLN A 102 12.43 25.30 -1.48
CA GLN A 102 11.19 26.07 -1.53
C GLN A 102 11.49 27.46 -2.09
N ASP A 103 10.72 27.91 -3.07
CA ASP A 103 10.89 29.21 -3.73
C ASP A 103 12.33 29.46 -4.24
N ASP A 104 12.92 28.43 -4.87
CA ASP A 104 14.31 28.39 -5.37
C ASP A 104 15.42 28.54 -4.30
N GLU A 105 15.06 28.48 -3.01
CA GLU A 105 16.02 28.45 -1.90
C GLU A 105 16.06 27.09 -1.19
N VAL A 106 17.26 26.67 -0.78
CA VAL A 106 17.44 25.46 0.05
C VAL A 106 17.07 25.81 1.49
N ILE A 107 15.99 25.20 1.98
CA ILE A 107 15.46 25.44 3.34
C ILE A 107 15.93 24.38 4.35
N ALA A 108 16.31 23.20 3.88
CA ALA A 108 16.87 22.14 4.72
C ALA A 108 17.74 21.18 3.92
N ILE A 109 18.70 20.56 4.61
CA ILE A 109 19.45 19.42 4.10
C ILE A 109 19.16 18.23 5.00
N LEU A 110 18.71 17.12 4.40
CA LEU A 110 18.42 15.86 5.07
C LEU A 110 19.51 14.86 4.69
N GLY A 111 20.26 14.35 5.66
CA GLY A 111 21.34 13.40 5.41
C GLY A 111 21.68 12.59 6.65
N TYR A 112 22.46 11.54 6.44
CA TYR A 112 23.06 10.73 7.50
C TYR A 112 24.55 11.08 7.66
#